data_AF-A0AAV7LXH0-F1
#
_entry.id   AF-A0AAV7LXH0-F1
#
_cell.length_a   1.000
_cell.length_b   1.000
_cell.length_c   1.000
_cell.angle_alpha   90.00
_cell.angle_beta   90.00
_cell.angle_gamma   90.00
#
_symmetry.space_group_name_H-M   'P 1'
#
loop_
_entity.id
_entity.type
_entity.pdbx_description
1 polymer ?
#
loop_
_entity_poly.entity_id
_entity_poly.type
_entity_poly.pdbx_seq_one_letter_code
_entity_poly.pdbx_strand_id
1 'polypeptide(L)'
;MALMHQFRIEDGTVTYMSKFLQSDSYMTNQAYNRIVLSEFGTVALPDPCKSMFERFRSTFQFKATDNANINYTSYKGDYYVSTETNFMFKVDPNTLETKDKVDWSKFIAVNGATAHPHYDPDGTVFNMGNSYGKHGTSYNIIRVPPQKLDPSDTLEGAKVVCSIAPKDKMRPSYYHSFGMTANYIIFVEQPIKMDLMKMIISKITGKAVTDVMTWEPEEHTRFYITSKLSGELLPVKYLANAFATFHQINAFEDQGCIVFDICCQDSGDGVKL
;
A
#
# COMPACT_ATOMS: atom_id res chain seq x y z
N MET A 1 6.18 3.16 15.14
CA MET A 1 7.38 2.71 14.40
C MET A 1 7.33 1.20 14.22
N ALA A 2 7.75 0.69 13.06
CA ALA A 2 7.72 -0.73 12.73
C ALA A 2 8.65 -1.55 13.64
N LEU A 3 8.06 -2.55 14.29
CA LEU A 3 8.77 -3.55 15.09
C LEU A 3 8.50 -4.91 14.44
N MET A 4 9.57 -5.57 14.01
CA MET A 4 9.50 -6.92 13.46
C MET A 4 9.48 -7.91 14.61
N HIS A 5 8.62 -8.92 14.51
CA HIS A 5 8.50 -10.01 15.47
C HIS A 5 8.72 -11.35 14.76
N GLN A 6 9.45 -12.28 15.41
CA GLN A 6 9.71 -13.63 14.92
C GLN A 6 9.47 -14.63 16.05
N PHE A 7 8.74 -15.70 15.73
CA PHE A 7 8.64 -16.90 16.55
C PHE A 7 9.21 -18.06 15.75
N ARG A 8 10.34 -18.63 16.17
CA ARG A 8 10.94 -19.80 15.52
C ARG A 8 10.54 -21.05 16.30
N ILE A 9 9.93 -22.00 15.60
CA ILE A 9 9.45 -23.27 16.16
C ILE A 9 10.30 -24.39 15.57
N GLU A 10 11.11 -25.05 16.40
CA GLU A 10 12.03 -26.11 15.98
C GLU A 10 12.17 -27.12 17.11
N ASP A 11 12.04 -28.41 16.79
CA ASP A 11 12.12 -29.54 17.75
C ASP A 11 11.26 -29.35 19.01
N GLY A 12 10.04 -28.82 18.84
CA GLY A 12 9.10 -28.56 19.93
C GLY A 12 9.45 -27.36 20.83
N THR A 13 10.51 -26.60 20.51
CA THR A 13 10.92 -25.38 21.22
C THR A 13 10.50 -24.14 20.43
N VAL A 14 10.11 -23.08 21.15
CA VAL A 14 9.79 -21.77 20.56
C VAL A 14 10.80 -20.73 21.04
N THR A 15 11.49 -20.06 20.12
CA THR A 15 12.31 -18.88 20.42
C THR A 15 11.67 -17.63 19.84
N TYR A 16 11.83 -16.51 20.53
CA TYR A 16 11.28 -15.21 20.13
C TYR A 16 12.39 -14.20 19.90
N MET A 17 12.26 -13.43 18.82
CA MET A 17 13.11 -12.28 18.51
C MET A 17 12.25 -11.11 18.06
N SER A 18 12.66 -9.89 18.43
CA SER A 18 12.11 -8.68 17.83
C SER A 18 13.17 -7.64 17.56
N LYS A 19 13.01 -6.90 16.46
CA LYS A 19 13.95 -5.86 16.04
C LYS A 19 13.22 -4.71 15.38
N PHE A 20 13.53 -3.48 15.78
CA PHE A 20 13.01 -2.31 15.09
C PHE A 20 13.56 -2.26 13.67
N LEU A 21 12.69 -1.96 12.71
CA LEU A 21 13.11 -1.65 11.35
C LEU A 21 13.98 -0.39 11.38
N GLN A 22 15.18 -0.48 10.80
CA GLN A 22 16.10 0.66 10.69
C GLN A 22 15.69 1.58 9.52
N SER A 23 14.46 2.12 9.58
CA SER A 23 13.91 3.04 8.59
C SER A 23 14.35 4.49 8.86
N ASP A 24 14.28 5.37 7.86
CA ASP A 24 14.57 6.80 8.03
C ASP A 24 13.63 7.41 9.09
N SER A 25 12.34 7.03 9.09
CA SER A 25 11.37 7.40 10.13
C SER A 25 11.82 6.96 11.52
N TYR A 26 12.32 5.72 11.68
CA TYR A 26 12.78 5.23 12.98
C TYR A 26 14.04 5.97 13.46
N MET A 27 15.07 5.97 12.62
CA MET A 27 16.38 6.53 12.98
C MET A 27 16.29 8.03 13.24
N THR A 28 15.51 8.77 12.44
CA THR A 28 15.32 10.21 12.64
C THR A 28 14.54 10.49 13.92
N ASN A 29 13.40 9.82 14.14
CA ASN A 29 12.59 10.06 15.34
C ASN A 29 13.35 9.68 16.62
N GLN A 30 14.15 8.61 16.58
CA GLN A 30 15.02 8.20 17.67
C GLN A 30 16.13 9.22 17.94
N ALA A 31 16.82 9.70 16.90
CA ALA A 31 17.92 10.67 17.04
C ALA A 31 17.45 12.01 17.65
N TYR A 32 16.25 12.46 17.32
CA TYR A 32 15.68 13.71 17.85
C TYR A 32 14.79 13.52 19.08
N ASN A 33 14.57 12.27 19.52
CA ASN A 33 13.66 11.91 20.63
C ASN A 33 12.26 12.55 20.52
N ARG A 34 11.74 12.66 19.28
CA ARG A 34 10.42 13.24 18.96
C ARG A 34 9.96 12.82 17.57
N ILE A 35 8.69 13.04 17.24
CA ILE A 35 8.15 12.78 15.90
C ILE A 35 8.58 13.93 14.96
N VAL A 36 9.53 13.65 14.08
CA VAL A 36 10.09 14.57 13.07
C VAL A 36 9.59 14.23 11.67
N LEU A 37 9.20 12.98 11.43
CA LEU A 37 8.60 12.51 10.18
C LEU A 37 7.12 12.16 10.42
N SER A 38 6.25 12.72 9.57
CA SER A 38 4.80 12.51 9.67
C SER A 38 4.44 11.08 9.27
N GLU A 39 3.47 10.51 9.97
CA GLU A 39 2.88 9.20 9.72
C GLU A 39 1.42 9.37 9.29
N PHE A 40 0.73 8.26 9.00
CA PHE A 40 -0.64 8.26 8.44
C PHE A 40 -1.63 9.19 9.19
N GLY A 41 -1.74 9.02 10.51
CA GLY A 41 -2.63 9.82 11.37
C GLY A 41 -1.92 10.84 12.26
N THR A 42 -0.62 11.07 12.07
CA THR A 42 0.17 11.91 13.00
C THR A 42 1.11 12.82 12.25
N VAL A 43 0.93 14.12 12.45
CA VAL A 43 1.78 15.15 11.82
C VAL A 43 3.02 15.38 12.68
N ALA A 44 4.19 15.41 12.05
CA ALA A 44 5.43 15.77 12.72
C ALA A 44 5.39 17.20 13.27
N LEU A 45 6.01 17.39 14.43
CA LEU A 45 6.14 18.72 15.01
C LEU A 45 7.20 19.53 14.26
N PRO A 46 6.93 20.81 13.91
CA PRO A 46 7.92 21.68 13.30
C PRO A 46 9.18 21.73 14.16
N ASP A 47 10.34 21.59 13.52
CA ASP A 47 11.61 21.63 14.23
C ASP A 47 11.81 23.01 14.89
N PRO A 48 11.94 23.10 16.23
CA PRO A 48 12.18 24.36 16.93
C PRO A 48 13.53 24.99 16.55
N CYS A 49 14.48 24.19 16.06
CA CYS A 49 15.82 24.63 15.70
C CYS A 49 15.95 25.05 14.23
N LYS A 50 14.95 24.76 13.38
CA LYS A 50 14.96 25.23 11.98
C LYS A 50 14.57 26.69 11.89
N SER A 51 15.36 27.47 11.16
CA SER A 51 15.02 28.84 10.82
C SER A 51 13.70 28.91 10.00
N MET A 52 13.03 30.06 9.97
CA MET A 52 11.81 30.23 9.17
C MET A 52 12.01 29.87 7.68
N PHE A 53 13.21 30.11 7.15
CA PHE A 53 13.60 29.75 5.78
C PHE A 53 13.81 28.24 5.59
N GLU A 54 14.41 27.55 6.57
CA GLU A 54 14.55 26.08 6.54
C GLU A 54 13.22 25.37 6.75
N ARG A 55 12.32 25.95 7.55
CA ARG A 55 10.93 25.48 7.67
C ARG A 55 10.24 25.56 6.32
N PHE A 56 10.29 26.70 5.64
CA PHE A 56 9.75 26.88 4.29
C PHE A 56 10.36 25.89 3.30
N ARG A 57 11.69 25.70 3.29
CA ARG A 57 12.38 24.74 2.40
C ARG A 57 11.99 23.28 2.71
N SER A 58 11.79 22.94 3.98
CA SER A 58 11.31 21.62 4.40
C SER A 58 9.85 21.37 4.02
N THR A 59 9.04 22.42 3.91
CA THR A 59 7.69 22.35 3.33
C THR A 59 7.72 21.92 1.86
N PHE A 60 8.84 22.01 1.14
CA PHE A 60 8.95 21.56 -0.27
C PHE A 60 9.71 20.23 -0.44
N GLN A 61 10.36 19.70 0.60
CA GLN A 61 10.99 18.37 0.58
C GLN A 61 10.00 17.32 1.11
N PHE A 62 9.04 16.97 0.27
CA PHE A 62 8.00 15.99 0.58
C PHE A 62 8.56 14.57 0.45
N LYS A 63 8.79 13.89 1.59
CA LYS A 63 9.10 12.46 1.60
C LYS A 63 7.94 11.69 2.21
N ALA A 64 7.45 10.67 1.51
CA ALA A 64 6.53 9.71 2.10
C ALA A 64 7.24 8.97 3.25
N THR A 65 6.48 8.56 4.26
CA THR A 65 7.03 7.73 5.35
C THR A 65 7.55 6.41 4.79
N ASP A 66 8.63 5.93 5.40
CA ASP A 66 9.20 4.61 5.14
C ASP A 66 9.02 3.66 6.33
N ASN A 67 8.14 4.04 7.27
CA ASN A 67 7.75 3.21 8.40
C ASN A 67 6.91 2.01 7.92
N ALA A 68 7.58 0.97 7.45
CA ALA A 68 7.00 -0.25 6.89
C ALA A 68 6.44 -1.17 7.99
N ASN A 69 5.31 -0.78 8.57
CA ASN A 69 4.73 -1.36 9.78
C ASN A 69 3.48 -2.23 9.55
N ILE A 70 3.14 -2.55 8.30
CA ILE A 70 1.86 -3.22 8.00
C ILE A 70 2.04 -4.72 7.83
N ASN A 71 2.92 -5.16 6.91
CA ASN A 71 3.01 -6.57 6.58
C ASN A 71 4.41 -6.99 6.14
N TYR A 72 4.67 -8.30 6.22
CA TYR A 72 5.73 -8.96 5.47
C TYR A 72 5.20 -9.37 4.09
N THR A 73 6.00 -9.12 3.05
CA THR A 73 5.68 -9.50 1.68
C THR A 73 6.86 -10.21 1.05
N SER A 74 6.61 -11.11 0.12
CA SER A 74 7.64 -11.77 -0.69
C SER A 74 7.66 -11.22 -2.11
N TYR A 75 8.84 -10.99 -2.67
CA TYR A 75 9.03 -10.74 -4.10
C TYR A 75 10.27 -11.47 -4.57
N LYS A 76 10.15 -12.23 -5.67
CA LYS A 76 11.25 -13.02 -6.24
C LYS A 76 11.96 -13.93 -5.21
N GLY A 77 11.25 -14.37 -4.17
CA GLY A 77 11.80 -15.21 -3.09
C GLY A 77 12.53 -14.46 -1.97
N ASP A 78 12.66 -13.13 -2.04
CA ASP A 78 13.14 -12.32 -0.91
C ASP A 78 11.98 -11.83 -0.04
N TYR A 79 12.24 -11.66 1.25
CA TYR A 79 11.28 -11.10 2.21
C TYR A 79 11.47 -9.59 2.36
N TYR A 80 10.34 -8.90 2.40
CA TYR A 80 10.26 -7.46 2.58
C TYR A 80 9.29 -7.16 3.72
N VAL A 81 9.46 -6.01 4.37
CA VAL A 81 8.41 -5.37 5.16
C VAL A 81 7.89 -4.16 4.42
N SER A 82 6.57 -3.96 4.49
CA SER A 82 5.86 -2.97 3.67
C SER A 82 4.86 -2.14 4.48
N THR A 83 4.61 -0.92 3.99
CA THR A 83 3.47 -0.07 4.29
C THR A 83 2.82 0.33 2.95
N GLU A 84 1.90 1.29 2.92
CA GLU A 84 1.17 1.68 1.70
C GLU A 84 1.82 2.81 0.88
N THR A 85 3.08 3.13 1.17
CA THR A 85 3.86 4.11 0.40
C THR A 85 4.63 3.42 -0.73
N ASN A 86 5.46 4.17 -1.45
CA ASN A 86 6.36 3.61 -2.46
C ASN A 86 7.59 2.91 -1.86
N PHE A 87 7.79 2.96 -0.54
CA PHE A 87 8.95 2.38 0.12
C PHE A 87 8.64 1.05 0.81
N MET A 88 9.54 0.09 0.64
CA MET A 88 9.58 -1.16 1.39
C MET A 88 11.03 -1.50 1.72
N PHE A 89 11.25 -2.44 2.65
CA PHE A 89 12.60 -2.84 3.05
C PHE A 89 12.78 -4.33 2.91
N LYS A 90 13.84 -4.76 2.22
CA LYS A 90 14.29 -6.14 2.26
C LYS A 90 14.78 -6.44 3.67
N VAL A 91 14.44 -7.62 4.19
CA VAL A 91 14.81 -8.05 5.54
C VAL A 91 15.34 -9.46 5.54
N ASP A 92 16.22 -9.77 6.49
CA ASP A 92 16.59 -11.15 6.76
C ASP A 92 15.54 -11.83 7.64
N PRO A 93 14.85 -12.87 7.17
CA PRO A 93 13.83 -13.54 7.98
C PRO A 93 14.42 -14.32 9.15
N ASN A 94 15.73 -14.60 9.19
CA ASN A 94 16.38 -15.31 10.28
C ASN A 94 16.89 -14.38 11.38
N THR A 95 17.40 -13.20 11.02
CA THR A 95 18.04 -12.25 11.96
C THR A 95 17.24 -10.97 12.20
N LEU A 96 16.14 -10.78 11.45
CA LEU A 96 15.35 -9.54 11.39
C LEU A 96 16.20 -8.30 11.02
N GLU A 97 17.34 -8.50 10.37
CA GLU A 97 18.18 -7.40 9.91
C GLU A 97 17.53 -6.66 8.73
N THR A 98 17.47 -5.34 8.86
CA THR A 98 17.10 -4.44 7.77
C THR A 98 18.22 -4.42 6.74
N LYS A 99 17.90 -4.75 5.48
CA LYS A 99 18.82 -4.74 4.35
C LYS A 99 18.52 -3.53 3.46
N ASP A 100 18.04 -3.76 2.25
CA ASP A 100 17.89 -2.73 1.23
C ASP A 100 16.56 -1.98 1.35
N LYS A 101 16.61 -0.65 1.25
CA LYS A 101 15.43 0.18 1.03
C LYS A 101 15.07 0.17 -0.46
N VAL A 102 13.91 -0.38 -0.79
CA VAL A 102 13.39 -0.49 -2.15
C VAL A 102 12.32 0.55 -2.40
N ASP A 103 12.37 1.17 -3.57
CA ASP A 103 11.44 2.21 -4.00
C ASP A 103 10.72 1.77 -5.28
N TRP A 104 9.42 1.50 -5.18
CA TRP A 104 8.57 1.09 -6.30
C TRP A 104 8.68 2.02 -7.50
N SER A 105 8.85 3.32 -7.27
CA SER A 105 8.88 4.34 -8.32
C SER A 105 10.09 4.25 -9.25
N LYS A 106 11.14 3.52 -8.83
CA LYS A 106 12.32 3.24 -9.67
C LYS A 106 12.06 2.18 -10.74
N PHE A 107 11.01 1.37 -10.58
CA PHE A 107 10.71 0.23 -11.45
C PHE A 107 9.46 0.46 -12.30
N ILE A 108 8.43 1.04 -11.69
CA ILE A 108 7.13 1.31 -12.34
C ILE A 108 6.56 2.64 -11.85
N ALA A 109 5.74 3.30 -12.68
CA ALA A 109 5.17 4.61 -12.40
C ALA A 109 4.00 4.56 -11.40
N VAL A 110 4.30 4.22 -10.13
CA VAL A 110 3.34 4.21 -9.02
C VAL A 110 3.87 5.04 -7.85
N ASN A 111 2.96 5.64 -7.10
CA ASN A 111 3.21 6.48 -5.94
C ASN A 111 3.12 5.72 -4.61
N GLY A 112 2.60 4.49 -4.65
CA GLY A 112 2.50 3.56 -3.54
C GLY A 112 1.89 2.26 -4.01
N ALA A 113 2.08 1.20 -3.23
CA ALA A 113 1.48 -0.11 -3.46
C ALA A 113 0.92 -0.64 -2.13
N THR A 114 -0.06 -1.53 -2.17
CA THR A 114 -0.59 -2.09 -0.92
C THR A 114 0.43 -3.01 -0.26
N ALA A 115 0.28 -3.22 1.06
CA ALA A 115 1.04 -4.21 1.81
C ALA A 115 0.41 -5.63 1.72
N HIS A 116 -0.55 -5.83 0.81
CA HIS A 116 -1.33 -7.06 0.65
C HIS A 116 -1.26 -7.59 -0.80
N PRO A 117 -0.06 -7.94 -1.29
CA PRO A 117 0.08 -8.61 -2.57
C PRO A 117 -0.50 -10.03 -2.53
N HIS A 118 -0.82 -10.54 -3.72
CA HIS A 118 -1.24 -11.91 -3.95
C HIS A 118 -0.18 -12.70 -4.72
N TYR A 119 -0.13 -14.00 -4.49
CA TYR A 119 0.91 -14.89 -4.99
C TYR A 119 0.31 -15.99 -5.86
N ASP A 120 0.77 -16.11 -7.10
CA ASP A 120 0.47 -17.27 -7.92
C ASP A 120 1.41 -18.45 -7.58
N PRO A 121 1.00 -19.70 -7.85
CA PRO A 121 1.81 -20.90 -7.59
C PRO A 121 3.17 -20.92 -8.29
N ASP A 122 3.30 -20.21 -9.42
CA ASP A 122 4.58 -20.08 -10.15
C ASP A 122 5.54 -19.05 -9.52
N GLY A 123 5.10 -18.38 -8.44
CA GLY A 123 5.82 -17.31 -7.75
C GLY A 123 5.60 -15.92 -8.34
N THR A 124 4.79 -15.76 -9.39
CA THR A 124 4.36 -14.44 -9.88
C THR A 124 3.62 -13.72 -8.76
N VAL A 125 3.97 -12.46 -8.54
CA VAL A 125 3.32 -11.64 -7.51
C VAL A 125 2.46 -10.58 -8.18
N PHE A 126 1.21 -10.49 -7.77
CA PHE A 126 0.31 -9.39 -8.12
C PHE A 126 0.18 -8.44 -6.95
N ASN A 127 0.14 -7.14 -7.24
CA ASN A 127 -0.16 -6.12 -6.25
C ASN A 127 -0.99 -5.00 -6.89
N MET A 128 -1.52 -4.08 -6.09
CA MET A 128 -2.17 -2.88 -6.58
C MET A 128 -1.47 -1.63 -6.06
N GLY A 129 -1.41 -0.60 -6.89
CA GLY A 129 -0.81 0.68 -6.54
C GLY A 129 -1.42 1.85 -7.28
N ASN A 130 -1.24 3.05 -6.73
CA ASN A 130 -1.84 4.27 -7.28
C ASN A 130 -0.83 5.05 -8.11
N SER A 131 -1.28 5.67 -9.20
CA SER A 131 -0.52 6.73 -9.89
C SER A 131 -1.28 8.05 -9.84
N TYR A 132 -0.54 9.12 -9.54
CA TYR A 132 -1.03 10.51 -9.53
C TYR A 132 -0.28 11.29 -10.63
N GLY A 133 -1.01 11.83 -11.60
CA GLY A 133 -0.41 12.55 -12.73
C GLY A 133 -1.25 13.72 -13.23
N LYS A 134 -0.78 14.37 -14.30
CA LYS A 134 -1.43 15.54 -14.91
C LYS A 134 -2.87 15.28 -15.37
N HIS A 135 -3.21 14.02 -15.65
CA HIS A 135 -4.52 13.60 -16.14
C HIS A 135 -5.42 12.98 -15.05
N GLY A 136 -5.04 13.17 -13.78
CA GLY A 136 -5.73 12.62 -12.61
C GLY A 136 -5.08 11.34 -12.09
N THR A 137 -5.89 10.47 -11.52
CA THR A 137 -5.44 9.24 -10.85
C THR A 137 -5.81 7.97 -11.58
N SER A 138 -5.06 6.91 -11.29
CA SER A 138 -5.34 5.56 -11.76
C SER A 138 -4.97 4.53 -10.71
N TYR A 139 -5.79 3.50 -10.59
CA TYR A 139 -5.46 2.29 -9.85
C TYR A 139 -4.76 1.34 -10.80
N ASN A 140 -3.56 0.90 -10.46
CA ASN A 140 -2.72 0.08 -11.32
C ASN A 140 -2.61 -1.31 -10.72
N ILE A 141 -2.92 -2.33 -11.53
CA ILE A 141 -2.60 -3.71 -11.21
C ILE A 141 -1.15 -3.93 -11.64
N ILE A 142 -0.33 -4.31 -10.67
CA ILE A 142 1.10 -4.53 -10.76
C ILE A 142 1.33 -6.04 -10.84
N ARG A 143 2.22 -6.46 -11.73
CA ARG A 143 2.74 -7.83 -11.81
C ARG A 143 4.25 -7.81 -11.68
N VAL A 144 4.79 -8.61 -10.76
CA VAL A 144 6.22 -8.85 -10.59
C VAL A 144 6.53 -10.29 -10.99
N PRO A 145 7.43 -10.53 -11.97
CA PRO A 145 7.76 -11.87 -12.40
C PRO A 145 8.61 -12.60 -11.34
N PRO A 146 8.47 -13.94 -11.21
CA PRO A 146 9.16 -14.72 -10.18
C PRO A 146 10.67 -14.79 -10.38
N GLN A 147 11.13 -14.71 -11.63
CA GLN A 147 12.53 -14.94 -11.97
C GLN A 147 13.42 -13.80 -11.46
N LYS A 148 14.57 -14.16 -10.87
CA LYS A 148 15.72 -13.28 -10.73
C LYS A 148 16.67 -13.51 -11.89
N LEU A 149 17.03 -12.45 -12.60
CA LEU A 149 18.11 -12.47 -13.60
C LEU A 149 19.45 -12.20 -12.92
N ASP A 150 19.45 -11.39 -11.86
CA ASP A 150 20.59 -11.13 -10.99
C ASP A 150 20.23 -11.41 -9.51
N PRO A 151 21.13 -11.94 -8.68
CA PRO A 151 20.88 -12.13 -7.25
C PRO A 151 20.47 -10.87 -6.49
N SER A 152 20.89 -9.69 -6.98
CA SER A 152 20.55 -8.37 -6.45
C SER A 152 19.19 -7.85 -6.91
N ASP A 153 18.52 -8.54 -7.83
CA ASP A 153 17.18 -8.16 -8.29
C ASP A 153 16.20 -8.11 -7.11
N THR A 154 15.43 -7.04 -7.09
CA THR A 154 14.32 -6.76 -6.19
C THR A 154 13.01 -6.80 -6.97
N LEU A 155 12.72 -5.75 -7.75
CA LEU A 155 11.48 -5.55 -8.49
C LEU A 155 11.71 -5.51 -10.01
N GLU A 156 12.90 -5.86 -10.48
CA GLU A 156 13.27 -5.85 -11.90
C GLU A 156 12.27 -6.69 -12.71
N GLY A 157 11.78 -6.10 -13.81
CA GLY A 157 10.74 -6.69 -14.64
C GLY A 157 9.30 -6.50 -14.13
N ALA A 158 9.09 -5.77 -13.02
CA ALA A 158 7.76 -5.34 -12.62
C ALA A 158 7.06 -4.54 -13.73
N LYS A 159 5.75 -4.77 -13.91
CA LYS A 159 4.94 -4.10 -14.93
C LYS A 159 3.57 -3.73 -14.38
N VAL A 160 3.05 -2.61 -14.86
CA VAL A 160 1.61 -2.34 -14.78
C VAL A 160 0.93 -3.14 -15.89
N VAL A 161 0.05 -4.06 -15.52
CA VAL A 161 -0.67 -4.94 -16.47
C VAL A 161 -2.08 -4.45 -16.77
N CYS A 162 -2.63 -3.60 -15.91
CA CYS A 162 -3.93 -2.96 -16.12
C CYS A 162 -3.98 -1.65 -15.34
N SER A 163 -4.60 -0.62 -15.92
CA SER A 163 -4.88 0.66 -15.25
C SER A 163 -6.38 0.92 -15.27
N ILE A 164 -6.95 1.11 -14.08
CA ILE A 164 -8.37 1.36 -13.87
C ILE A 164 -8.54 2.84 -13.53
N ALA A 165 -9.38 3.52 -14.30
CA ALA A 165 -9.72 4.91 -14.03
C ALA A 165 -10.74 4.99 -12.89
N PRO A 166 -10.51 5.80 -11.84
CA PRO A 166 -11.50 6.09 -10.83
C PRO A 166 -12.75 6.73 -11.42
N LYS A 167 -13.90 6.55 -10.74
CA LYS A 167 -15.10 7.32 -11.08
C LYS A 167 -14.84 8.83 -11.00
N ASP A 168 -14.14 9.24 -9.94
CA ASP A 168 -13.70 10.61 -9.74
C ASP A 168 -12.17 10.64 -9.68
N LYS A 169 -11.55 11.16 -10.74
CA LYS A 169 -10.09 11.19 -10.88
C LYS A 169 -9.39 12.10 -9.87
N MET A 170 -10.12 13.02 -9.24
CA MET A 170 -9.58 13.92 -8.22
C MET A 170 -9.91 13.46 -6.80
N ARG A 171 -10.80 12.47 -6.66
CA ARG A 171 -11.19 11.83 -5.40
C ARG A 171 -11.17 10.31 -5.56
N PRO A 172 -9.98 9.69 -5.76
CA PRO A 172 -9.86 8.23 -5.79
C PRO A 172 -10.29 7.61 -4.46
N SER A 173 -10.69 6.35 -4.53
CA SER A 173 -10.98 5.52 -3.38
C SER A 173 -9.69 5.12 -2.66
N TYR A 174 -9.73 5.11 -1.34
CA TYR A 174 -8.78 4.36 -0.53
C TYR A 174 -9.10 2.87 -0.58
N TYR A 175 -8.08 2.05 -0.75
CA TYR A 175 -8.19 0.60 -0.69
C TYR A 175 -6.94 0.03 -0.04
N HIS A 176 -7.14 -0.99 0.77
CA HIS A 176 -6.07 -1.63 1.54
C HIS A 176 -5.65 -2.98 0.93
N SER A 177 -6.59 -3.68 0.29
CA SER A 177 -6.34 -4.97 -0.37
C SER A 177 -7.26 -5.18 -1.58
N PHE A 178 -7.04 -6.27 -2.31
CA PHE A 178 -7.80 -6.66 -3.49
C PHE A 178 -7.99 -8.19 -3.50
N GLY A 179 -8.91 -8.68 -4.32
CA GLY A 179 -9.17 -10.12 -4.49
C GLY A 179 -8.45 -10.70 -5.70
N MET A 180 -8.07 -11.98 -5.64
CA MET A 180 -7.47 -12.68 -6.77
C MET A 180 -8.00 -14.11 -6.84
N THR A 181 -8.44 -14.54 -8.02
CA THR A 181 -8.77 -15.93 -8.35
C THR A 181 -7.68 -16.53 -9.24
N ALA A 182 -7.91 -17.74 -9.75
CA ALA A 182 -7.05 -18.34 -10.76
C ALA A 182 -6.92 -17.44 -12.00
N ASN A 183 -8.04 -16.89 -12.49
CA ASN A 183 -8.09 -16.15 -13.76
C ASN A 183 -8.34 -14.64 -13.63
N TYR A 184 -8.77 -14.14 -12.48
CA TYR A 184 -9.23 -12.76 -12.32
C TYR A 184 -8.60 -12.04 -11.13
N ILE A 185 -8.52 -10.72 -11.26
CA ILE A 185 -8.23 -9.77 -10.18
C ILE A 185 -9.48 -8.94 -9.95
N ILE A 186 -9.88 -8.81 -8.68
CA ILE A 186 -11.09 -8.10 -8.26
C ILE A 186 -10.67 -6.89 -7.43
N PHE A 187 -10.92 -5.70 -7.96
CA PHE A 187 -10.69 -4.44 -7.27
C PHE A 187 -12.00 -3.83 -6.78
N VAL A 188 -12.04 -3.44 -5.50
CA VAL A 188 -13.20 -2.81 -4.85
C VAL A 188 -12.94 -1.31 -4.71
N GLU A 189 -13.64 -0.50 -5.50
CA GLU A 189 -13.66 0.95 -5.32
C GLU A 189 -14.77 1.32 -4.33
N GLN A 190 -14.39 1.44 -3.06
CA GLN A 190 -15.28 1.74 -1.94
C GLN A 190 -15.52 3.26 -1.75
N PRO A 191 -16.58 3.67 -1.03
CA PRO A 191 -16.92 5.07 -0.79
C PRO A 191 -16.06 5.76 0.28
N ILE A 192 -14.80 5.35 0.45
CA ILE A 192 -13.80 6.10 1.21
C ILE A 192 -12.96 6.89 0.21
N LYS A 193 -13.21 8.18 0.08
CA LYS A 193 -12.56 9.05 -0.90
C LYS A 193 -11.34 9.75 -0.33
N MET A 194 -10.27 9.82 -1.10
CA MET A 194 -9.08 10.63 -0.82
C MET A 194 -9.10 11.87 -1.69
N ASP A 195 -9.32 13.05 -1.09
CA ASP A 195 -9.36 14.31 -1.84
C ASP A 195 -7.94 14.82 -2.11
N LEU A 196 -7.50 14.76 -3.37
CA LEU A 196 -6.14 15.11 -3.75
C LEU A 196 -5.83 16.60 -3.58
N MET A 197 -6.83 17.47 -3.76
CA MET A 197 -6.65 18.90 -3.53
C MET A 197 -6.46 19.16 -2.03
N LYS A 198 -7.26 18.50 -1.19
CA LYS A 198 -7.05 18.53 0.26
C LYS A 198 -5.71 17.92 0.64
N MET A 199 -5.23 16.84 0.00
CA MET A 199 -3.88 16.31 0.24
C MET A 199 -2.79 17.36 -0.02
N ILE A 200 -2.88 18.10 -1.14
CA ILE A 200 -1.90 19.15 -1.46
C ILE A 200 -1.98 20.28 -0.42
N ILE A 201 -3.18 20.73 -0.06
CA ILE A 201 -3.37 21.78 0.95
C ILE A 201 -2.94 21.32 2.34
N SER A 202 -3.25 20.07 2.72
CA SER A 202 -2.89 19.42 3.98
C SER A 202 -1.37 19.38 4.17
N LYS A 203 -0.65 19.10 3.09
CA LYS A 203 0.82 19.13 3.08
C LYS A 203 1.40 20.52 3.36
N ILE A 204 0.69 21.59 2.99
CA ILE A 204 1.09 22.99 3.27
C ILE A 204 0.64 23.42 4.67
N THR A 205 -0.52 22.95 5.11
CA THR A 205 -1.18 23.38 6.35
C THR A 205 -0.85 22.52 7.57
N GLY A 206 -0.10 21.42 7.40
CA GLY A 206 0.32 20.54 8.49
C GLY A 206 -0.81 19.67 9.04
N LYS A 207 -1.67 19.14 8.17
CA LYS A 207 -2.74 18.20 8.52
C LYS A 207 -2.37 16.76 8.17
N ALA A 208 -2.97 15.78 8.86
CA ALA A 208 -2.68 14.36 8.68
C ALA A 208 -3.32 13.82 7.38
N VAL A 209 -2.91 12.62 6.94
CA VAL A 209 -3.53 11.99 5.77
C VAL A 209 -4.97 11.60 6.06
N THR A 210 -5.28 11.19 7.29
CA THR A 210 -6.65 10.86 7.72
C THR A 210 -7.63 12.04 7.57
N ASP A 211 -7.15 13.29 7.71
CA ASP A 211 -7.96 14.49 7.57
C ASP A 211 -8.47 14.75 6.14
N VAL A 212 -7.89 14.09 5.14
CA VAL A 212 -8.24 14.25 3.72
C VAL A 212 -9.14 13.14 3.20
N MET A 213 -9.47 12.17 4.06
CA MET A 213 -10.30 11.02 3.74
C MET A 213 -11.75 11.27 4.14
N THR A 214 -12.68 10.99 3.24
CA THR A 214 -14.12 11.19 3.47
C THR A 214 -14.90 9.91 3.18
N TRP A 215 -15.81 9.57 4.07
CA TRP A 215 -16.81 8.53 3.86
C TRP A 215 -18.03 9.15 3.16
N GLU A 216 -18.39 8.62 1.99
CA GLU A 216 -19.49 9.10 1.12
C GLU A 216 -20.54 7.97 0.95
N PRO A 217 -21.37 7.67 1.97
CA PRO A 217 -22.28 6.52 1.96
C PRO A 217 -23.38 6.57 0.89
N GLU A 218 -23.61 7.74 0.28
CA GLU A 218 -24.50 7.93 -0.86
C GLU A 218 -23.93 7.36 -2.18
N GLU A 219 -22.62 7.08 -2.23
CA GLU A 219 -21.97 6.47 -3.37
C GLU A 219 -22.00 4.94 -3.31
N HIS A 220 -22.17 4.31 -4.48
CA HIS A 220 -22.11 2.85 -4.59
C HIS A 220 -20.67 2.33 -4.50
N THR A 221 -20.50 1.18 -3.86
CA THR A 221 -19.27 0.37 -3.98
C THR A 221 -19.23 -0.26 -5.36
N ARG A 222 -18.09 -0.18 -6.05
CA ARG A 222 -17.92 -0.72 -7.42
C ARG A 222 -16.90 -1.83 -7.43
N PHE A 223 -17.18 -2.90 -8.15
CA PHE A 223 -16.22 -3.96 -8.39
C PHE A 223 -15.75 -3.92 -9.84
N TYR A 224 -14.43 -3.89 -9.98
CA TYR A 224 -13.74 -3.96 -11.25
C TYR A 224 -13.07 -5.33 -11.34
N ILE A 225 -13.33 -6.04 -12.43
CA ILE A 225 -12.79 -7.39 -12.64
C ILE A 225 -11.86 -7.36 -13.84
N THR A 226 -10.60 -7.71 -13.62
CA THR A 226 -9.56 -7.74 -14.65
C THR A 226 -9.13 -9.17 -14.92
N SER A 227 -9.05 -9.56 -16.19
CA SER A 227 -8.47 -10.84 -16.61
C SER A 227 -6.96 -10.85 -16.33
N LYS A 228 -6.48 -11.84 -15.58
CA LYS A 228 -5.03 -12.04 -15.33
C LYS A 228 -4.28 -12.39 -16.61
N LEU A 229 -4.94 -13.10 -17.53
CA LEU A 229 -4.33 -13.56 -18.77
C LEU A 229 -4.10 -12.40 -19.76
N SER A 230 -5.14 -11.61 -20.01
CA SER A 230 -5.06 -10.52 -21.01
C SER A 230 -4.70 -9.16 -20.42
N GLY A 231 -4.87 -8.96 -19.11
CA GLY A 231 -4.77 -7.65 -18.47
C GLY A 231 -5.97 -6.74 -18.75
N GLU A 232 -6.98 -7.25 -19.47
CA GLU A 232 -8.16 -6.46 -19.85
C GLU A 232 -9.18 -6.40 -18.72
N LEU A 233 -9.72 -5.21 -18.51
CA LEU A 233 -10.85 -4.98 -17.64
C LEU A 233 -12.12 -5.52 -18.30
N LEU A 234 -12.88 -6.36 -17.59
CA LEU A 234 -14.17 -6.82 -18.06
C LEU A 234 -15.14 -5.64 -18.18
N PRO A 235 -15.99 -5.59 -19.22
CA PRO A 235 -16.88 -4.45 -19.46
C PRO A 235 -18.04 -4.36 -18.46
N VAL A 236 -18.26 -5.41 -17.66
CA VAL A 236 -19.37 -5.52 -16.71
C VAL A 236 -19.09 -4.64 -15.49
N LYS A 237 -20.10 -3.86 -15.09
CA LYS A 237 -20.06 -3.03 -13.88
C LYS A 237 -20.90 -3.69 -12.79
N TYR A 238 -20.26 -4.17 -11.75
CA TYR A 238 -20.94 -4.67 -10.56
C TYR A 238 -21.01 -3.56 -9.51
N LEU A 239 -22.19 -3.36 -8.94
CA LEU A 239 -22.46 -2.34 -7.94
C LEU A 239 -23.08 -2.98 -6.70
N ALA A 240 -22.72 -2.46 -5.54
CA ALA A 240 -23.36 -2.76 -4.27
C ALA A 240 -23.66 -1.47 -3.51
N ASN A 241 -24.46 -1.59 -2.46
CA ASN A 241 -24.61 -0.54 -1.45
C ASN A 241 -23.25 -0.20 -0.84
N ALA A 242 -23.13 1.00 -0.27
CA ALA A 242 -21.92 1.45 0.41
C ALA A 242 -21.54 0.50 1.54
N PHE A 243 -20.27 0.10 1.56
CA PHE A 243 -19.61 -0.56 2.69
C PHE A 243 -18.13 -0.21 2.67
N ALA A 244 -17.49 -0.24 3.83
CA ALA A 244 -16.04 -0.15 3.95
C ALA A 244 -15.43 -1.54 4.09
N THR A 245 -14.24 -1.72 3.54
CA THR A 245 -13.45 -2.94 3.66
C THR A 245 -11.97 -2.61 3.65
N PHE A 246 -11.22 -3.35 4.46
CA PHE A 246 -9.77 -3.33 4.46
C PHE A 246 -9.20 -4.65 3.94
N HIS A 247 -9.78 -5.78 4.37
CA HIS A 247 -9.27 -7.10 4.08
C HIS A 247 -10.30 -7.94 3.34
N GLN A 248 -9.87 -8.55 2.24
CA GLN A 248 -10.57 -9.65 1.61
C GLN A 248 -10.26 -10.95 2.37
N ILE A 249 -11.21 -11.88 2.37
CA ILE A 249 -11.03 -13.22 2.96
C ILE A 249 -10.47 -14.15 1.88
N ASN A 250 -11.23 -14.34 0.79
CA ASN A 250 -10.83 -15.19 -0.33
C ASN A 250 -11.62 -14.82 -1.60
N ALA A 251 -11.11 -15.24 -2.76
CA ALA A 251 -11.86 -15.21 -4.01
C ALA A 251 -11.61 -16.50 -4.81
N PHE A 252 -12.66 -17.06 -5.39
CA PHE A 252 -12.54 -18.23 -6.28
C PHE A 252 -13.63 -18.22 -7.36
N GLU A 253 -13.44 -19.06 -8.36
CA GLU A 253 -14.40 -19.22 -9.46
C GLU A 253 -15.18 -20.53 -9.26
N ASP A 254 -16.51 -20.45 -9.30
CA ASP A 254 -17.39 -21.63 -9.20
C ASP A 254 -18.62 -21.45 -10.11
N GLN A 255 -18.92 -22.47 -10.90
CA GLN A 255 -20.12 -22.53 -11.76
C GLN A 255 -20.36 -21.28 -12.65
N GLY A 256 -19.28 -20.68 -13.17
CA GLY A 256 -19.36 -19.47 -14.01
C GLY A 256 -19.55 -18.16 -13.24
N CYS A 257 -19.46 -18.21 -11.91
CA CYS A 257 -19.47 -17.06 -11.02
C CYS A 257 -18.10 -16.87 -10.35
N ILE A 258 -17.81 -15.63 -9.95
CA ILE A 258 -16.73 -15.33 -9.02
C ILE A 258 -17.37 -15.23 -7.63
N VAL A 259 -16.96 -16.10 -6.72
CA VAL A 259 -17.29 -16.02 -5.30
C VAL A 259 -16.21 -15.17 -4.64
N PHE A 260 -16.64 -14.13 -3.91
CA PHE A 260 -15.73 -13.16 -3.31
C PHE A 260 -16.16 -12.84 -1.88
N ASP A 261 -15.35 -13.30 -0.92
CA ASP A 261 -15.61 -13.19 0.50
C ASP A 261 -14.81 -12.03 1.09
N ILE A 262 -15.48 -11.14 1.81
CA ILE A 262 -14.94 -9.84 2.23
C ILE A 262 -15.31 -9.53 3.69
N CYS A 263 -14.39 -8.96 4.45
CA CYS A 263 -14.70 -8.35 5.74
C CYS A 263 -15.26 -6.94 5.52
N CYS A 264 -16.56 -6.76 5.75
CA CYS A 264 -17.27 -5.50 5.51
C CYS A 264 -17.63 -4.76 6.81
N GLN A 265 -17.69 -3.44 6.72
CA GLN A 265 -18.21 -2.53 7.73
C GLN A 265 -19.28 -1.63 7.09
N ASP A 266 -20.34 -1.33 7.82
CA ASP A 266 -21.44 -0.50 7.31
C ASP A 266 -21.06 0.99 7.18
N SER A 267 -19.98 1.43 7.85
CA SER A 267 -19.47 2.81 7.80
C SER A 267 -17.96 2.84 7.56
N GLY A 268 -17.47 3.98 7.07
CA GLY A 268 -16.04 4.26 6.88
C GLY A 268 -15.33 4.81 8.13
N ASP A 269 -15.92 4.69 9.32
CA ASP A 269 -15.39 5.29 10.54
C ASP A 269 -14.03 4.70 10.95
N GLY A 270 -13.73 3.46 10.56
CA GLY A 270 -12.44 2.81 10.81
C GLY A 270 -11.22 3.50 10.18
N VAL A 271 -11.43 4.46 9.30
CA VAL A 271 -10.36 5.25 8.66
C VAL A 271 -9.94 6.47 9.50
N LYS A 272 -10.83 6.93 10.39
CA LYS A 272 -10.57 8.07 11.29
C LYS A 272 -10.07 7.52 12.63
N LEU A 273 -8.76 7.32 12.74
CA LEU A 273 -8.07 7.00 14.00
C LEU A 273 -7.85 8.26 14.84
#